data_AF-A0A953ZAJ0-F1
#
_entry.id   AF-A0A953ZAJ0-F1
#
_cell.length_a   1.000
_cell.length_b   1.000
_cell.length_c   1.000
_cell.angle_alpha   90.00
_cell.angle_beta   90.00
_cell.angle_gamma   90.00
#
_symmetry.space_group_name_H-M   'P 1'
#
loop_
_entity.id
_entity.type
_entity.pdbx_description
1 polymer ?
#
loop_
_entity_poly.entity_id
_entity_poly.type
_entity_poly.pdbx_seq_one_letter_code
_entity_poly.pdbx_strand_id
1 'polypeptide(L)'
;MRTPILVPLLAIATLVGCANRPDSTAAEIRAAMQPYEDLKQQKAELWELGFEPQEFEFEGQGKVTVTNWSLTGWPGEVYVNAEIRYENTTDEPVTHAIVWLEVLDADGNVVGSTAQRLFNPLGYSMWPGTFHSGAKLRAPTNDVHLDPRGWQWGIACTALHDDDPGTKPVLIIGPEDQRVRGFGSSTPRSTRNTSRGYSRPTQRPAQPGYSYWESQGVQNYR
;
A
#
# COMPACT_ATOMS: atom_id res chain seq x y z
N MET A 1 28.38 -86.21 -17.55
CA MET A 1 27.49 -85.67 -16.49
C MET A 1 26.82 -84.41 -17.03
N ARG A 2 25.53 -84.50 -17.33
CA ARG A 2 24.67 -83.39 -17.72
C ARG A 2 23.34 -83.61 -16.99
N THR A 3 22.87 -82.62 -16.25
CA THR A 3 21.54 -82.64 -15.65
C THR A 3 20.87 -81.32 -16.01
N PRO A 4 19.71 -81.34 -16.68
CA PRO A 4 18.97 -80.13 -17.01
C PRO A 4 18.13 -79.73 -15.79
N ILE A 5 18.10 -78.43 -15.47
CA ILE A 5 17.17 -77.87 -14.50
C ILE A 5 16.12 -77.08 -15.28
N LEU A 6 14.88 -77.53 -15.11
CA LEU A 6 13.66 -76.99 -15.66
C LEU A 6 12.85 -76.52 -14.45
N VAL A 7 12.70 -75.21 -14.27
CA VAL A 7 11.90 -74.60 -13.18
C VAL A 7 11.20 -73.35 -13.74
N PRO A 8 9.93 -73.09 -13.36
CA PRO A 8 8.89 -72.67 -14.28
C PRO A 8 8.64 -71.17 -14.33
N LEU A 9 7.98 -70.74 -15.41
CA LEU A 9 7.30 -69.45 -15.54
C LEU A 9 6.35 -69.24 -14.34
N LEU A 10 6.67 -68.26 -13.50
CA LEU A 10 5.73 -67.69 -12.54
C LEU A 10 5.14 -66.42 -13.17
N ALA A 11 3.91 -66.54 -13.67
CA ALA A 11 3.10 -65.41 -14.10
C ALA A 11 2.67 -64.60 -12.87
N ILE A 12 3.38 -63.50 -12.58
CA ILE A 12 2.92 -62.49 -11.63
C ILE A 12 1.94 -61.59 -12.37
N ALA A 13 0.65 -61.91 -12.26
CA ALA A 13 -0.43 -60.99 -12.56
C ALA A 13 -0.43 -59.89 -11.49
N THR A 14 0.28 -58.79 -11.76
CA THR A 14 0.09 -57.55 -11.01
C THR A 14 -1.30 -57.01 -11.33
N LEU A 15 -2.25 -57.32 -10.46
CA LEU A 15 -3.51 -56.60 -10.32
C LEU A 15 -3.19 -55.12 -10.08
N VAL A 16 -3.30 -54.32 -11.13
CA VAL A 16 -3.44 -52.87 -11.01
C VAL A 16 -4.83 -52.63 -10.41
N GLY A 17 -4.89 -52.72 -9.08
CA GLY A 17 -5.98 -52.15 -8.32
C GLY A 17 -5.86 -50.64 -8.41
N CYS A 18 -6.43 -50.05 -9.46
CA CYS A 18 -6.86 -48.66 -9.42
C CYS A 18 -7.92 -48.57 -8.32
N ALA A 19 -7.47 -48.40 -7.09
CA ALA A 19 -8.30 -47.96 -5.99
C ALA A 19 -8.78 -46.55 -6.36
N ASN A 20 -9.90 -46.49 -7.10
CA ASN A 20 -10.83 -45.38 -6.95
C ASN A 20 -11.03 -45.24 -5.45
N ARG A 21 -10.47 -44.19 -4.84
CA ARG A 21 -10.97 -43.65 -3.57
C ARG A 21 -12.26 -42.92 -3.95
N PRO A 22 -13.44 -43.50 -3.77
CA PRO A 22 -14.67 -42.72 -3.85
C PRO A 22 -14.75 -41.97 -2.50
N ASP A 23 -15.42 -40.82 -2.49
CA ASP A 23 -15.95 -40.18 -1.28
C ASP A 23 -15.07 -39.23 -0.46
N SER A 24 -13.78 -39.04 -0.78
CA SER A 24 -13.03 -37.89 -0.24
C SER A 24 -13.32 -36.58 -1.02
N THR A 25 -14.24 -36.57 -1.98
CA THR A 25 -14.23 -35.53 -3.01
C THR A 25 -15.14 -34.33 -2.75
N ALA A 26 -16.34 -34.47 -2.17
CA ALA A 26 -17.27 -33.31 -2.07
C ALA A 26 -17.19 -32.56 -0.74
N ALA A 27 -17.12 -33.29 0.39
CA ALA A 27 -17.08 -32.69 1.71
C ALA A 27 -15.72 -32.01 1.99
N GLU A 28 -14.62 -32.65 1.58
CA GLU A 28 -13.28 -32.07 1.71
C GLU A 28 -13.11 -30.84 0.81
N ILE A 29 -13.63 -30.88 -0.44
CA ILE A 29 -13.64 -29.69 -1.31
C ILE A 29 -14.47 -28.57 -0.68
N ARG A 30 -15.64 -28.86 -0.12
CA ARG A 30 -16.47 -27.84 0.55
C ARG A 30 -15.76 -27.24 1.76
N ALA A 31 -15.14 -28.08 2.60
CA ALA A 31 -14.37 -27.62 3.76
C ALA A 31 -13.16 -26.76 3.34
N ALA A 32 -12.46 -27.16 2.27
CA ALA A 32 -11.34 -26.40 1.71
C ALA A 32 -11.79 -25.07 1.05
N MET A 33 -13.02 -25.00 0.55
CA MET A 33 -13.60 -23.79 -0.05
C MET A 33 -14.22 -22.84 0.98
N GLN A 34 -14.50 -23.30 2.21
CA GLN A 34 -15.16 -22.47 3.22
C GLN A 34 -14.44 -21.12 3.48
N PRO A 35 -13.09 -21.06 3.63
CA PRO A 35 -12.39 -19.79 3.85
C PRO A 35 -12.53 -18.81 2.68
N TYR A 36 -12.74 -19.31 1.46
CA TYR A 36 -12.93 -18.47 0.28
C TYR A 36 -14.34 -17.86 0.23
N GLU A 37 -15.36 -18.60 0.65
CA GLU A 37 -16.72 -18.06 0.77
C GLU A 37 -16.82 -17.06 1.92
N ASP A 38 -16.15 -17.33 3.04
CA ASP A 38 -16.06 -16.39 4.18
C ASP A 38 -15.39 -15.06 3.73
N LEU A 39 -14.30 -15.13 2.97
CA LEU A 39 -13.63 -13.95 2.41
C LEU A 39 -14.53 -13.17 1.44
N LYS A 40 -15.32 -13.85 0.60
CA LYS A 40 -16.28 -13.19 -0.29
C LYS A 40 -17.36 -12.46 0.48
N GLN A 41 -17.89 -13.09 1.53
CA GLN A 41 -18.91 -12.47 2.37
C GLN A 41 -18.36 -11.23 3.07
N GLN A 42 -17.17 -11.32 3.67
CA GLN A 42 -16.51 -10.15 4.26
C GLN A 42 -16.28 -9.04 3.22
N LYS A 43 -15.82 -9.38 2.01
CA LYS A 43 -15.67 -8.40 0.94
C LYS A 43 -16.99 -7.72 0.58
N ALA A 44 -18.09 -8.46 0.56
CA ALA A 44 -19.42 -7.90 0.30
C ALA A 44 -19.86 -6.98 1.44
N GLU A 45 -19.70 -7.39 2.70
CA GLU A 45 -20.01 -6.57 3.88
C GLU A 45 -19.18 -5.27 3.90
N LEU A 46 -17.88 -5.36 3.57
CA LEU A 46 -17.00 -4.18 3.43
C LEU A 46 -17.37 -3.30 2.24
N TRP A 47 -17.88 -3.88 1.16
CA TRP A 47 -18.31 -3.14 -0.02
C TRP A 47 -19.56 -2.29 0.24
N GLU A 48 -20.47 -2.80 1.06
CA GLU A 48 -21.71 -2.10 1.46
C GLU A 48 -21.46 -0.93 2.43
N LEU A 49 -20.30 -0.89 3.11
CA LEU A 49 -19.96 0.17 4.07
C LEU A 49 -19.62 1.53 3.45
N GLY A 50 -19.65 1.65 2.12
CA GLY A 50 -19.48 2.92 1.41
C GLY A 50 -18.02 3.40 1.44
N PHE A 51 -17.41 3.47 0.26
CA PHE A 51 -16.05 3.99 0.06
C PHE A 51 -15.98 5.52 0.20
N GLU A 52 -16.54 6.07 1.27
CA GLU A 52 -16.35 7.49 1.56
C GLU A 52 -14.88 7.73 1.91
N PRO A 53 -14.25 8.77 1.33
CA PRO A 53 -12.88 9.12 1.67
C PRO A 53 -12.72 9.35 3.18
N GLN A 54 -11.71 8.74 3.78
CA GLN A 54 -11.41 8.91 5.20
C GLN A 54 -10.25 9.88 5.36
N GLU A 55 -10.43 10.93 6.15
CA GLU A 55 -9.41 11.94 6.40
C GLU A 55 -8.76 11.75 7.76
N PHE A 56 -7.42 11.82 7.79
CA PHE A 56 -6.58 11.70 8.97
C PHE A 56 -5.69 12.94 9.04
N GLU A 57 -5.96 13.83 9.99
CA GLU A 57 -5.14 15.01 10.25
C GLU A 57 -4.10 14.68 11.32
N PHE A 58 -2.83 14.96 11.03
CA PHE A 58 -1.72 14.72 11.95
C PHE A 58 -1.08 16.06 12.28
N GLU A 59 -1.19 16.48 13.56
CA GLU A 59 -0.71 17.78 14.02
C GLU A 59 0.78 17.98 13.67
N GLY A 60 1.06 19.05 12.93
CA GLY A 60 2.40 19.37 12.46
C GLY A 60 2.99 18.42 11.41
N GLN A 61 2.23 17.44 10.91
CA GLN A 61 2.68 16.49 9.87
C GLN A 61 1.91 16.60 8.56
N GLY A 62 0.67 17.10 8.59
CA GLY A 62 -0.19 17.26 7.43
C GLY A 62 -1.43 16.38 7.47
N LYS A 63 -2.14 16.31 6.33
CA LYS A 63 -3.34 15.49 6.17
C LYS A 63 -3.09 14.30 5.26
N VAL A 64 -3.59 13.13 5.64
CA VAL A 64 -3.70 11.95 4.77
C VAL A 64 -5.17 11.66 4.51
N THR A 65 -5.56 11.56 3.25
CA THR A 65 -6.89 11.11 2.82
C THR A 65 -6.76 9.72 2.20
N VAL A 66 -7.45 8.73 2.75
CA VAL A 66 -7.62 7.41 2.13
C VAL A 66 -8.82 7.50 1.20
N THR A 67 -8.56 7.55 -0.11
CA THR A 67 -9.61 7.72 -1.13
C THR A 67 -10.28 6.40 -1.51
N ASN A 68 -9.60 5.28 -1.27
CA ASN A 68 -10.08 3.94 -1.57
C ASN A 68 -9.32 2.94 -0.68
N TRP A 69 -9.98 1.91 -0.17
CA TRP A 69 -9.30 0.82 0.54
C TRP A 69 -10.03 -0.50 0.33
N SER A 70 -9.31 -1.62 0.27
CA SER A 70 -9.94 -2.92 0.03
C SER A 70 -9.18 -4.07 0.67
N LEU A 71 -9.88 -5.13 1.04
CA LEU A 71 -9.29 -6.42 1.33
C LEU A 71 -9.09 -7.21 0.02
N THR A 72 -7.87 -7.65 -0.27
CA THR A 72 -7.58 -8.48 -1.46
C THR A 72 -6.59 -9.59 -1.13
N GLY A 73 -6.58 -10.63 -1.95
CA GLY A 73 -5.65 -11.75 -1.81
C GLY A 73 -6.33 -13.11 -1.86
N TRP A 74 -5.59 -14.11 -1.42
CA TRP A 74 -6.01 -15.51 -1.31
C TRP A 74 -5.94 -15.95 0.16
N PRO A 75 -6.64 -17.02 0.58
CA PRO A 75 -6.51 -17.53 1.94
C PRO A 75 -5.03 -17.73 2.34
N GLY A 76 -4.63 -17.19 3.49
CA GLY A 76 -3.24 -17.17 3.99
C GLY A 76 -2.36 -16.04 3.41
N GLU A 77 -2.81 -15.34 2.37
CA GLU A 77 -2.13 -14.18 1.77
C GLU A 77 -3.15 -13.07 1.47
N VAL A 78 -3.76 -12.55 2.54
CA VAL A 78 -4.74 -11.45 2.45
C VAL A 78 -4.08 -10.14 2.89
N TYR A 79 -4.49 -9.05 2.25
CA TYR A 79 -3.91 -7.73 2.42
C TYR A 79 -4.98 -6.66 2.47
N VAL A 80 -4.74 -5.64 3.29
CA VAL A 80 -5.40 -4.33 3.15
C VAL A 80 -4.63 -3.54 2.11
N ASN A 81 -5.32 -3.08 1.06
CA ASN A 81 -4.78 -2.06 0.17
C ASN A 81 -5.44 -0.73 0.48
N ALA A 82 -4.67 0.35 0.40
CA ALA A 82 -5.20 1.71 0.48
C ALA A 82 -4.58 2.58 -0.62
N GLU A 83 -5.41 3.37 -1.29
CA GLU A 83 -4.97 4.48 -2.14
C GLU A 83 -5.09 5.77 -1.33
N ILE A 84 -3.99 6.52 -1.26
CA ILE A 84 -3.87 7.68 -0.40
C ILE A 84 -3.50 8.96 -1.16
N ARG A 85 -3.94 10.08 -0.60
CA ARG A 85 -3.47 11.42 -0.91
C ARG A 85 -2.90 12.04 0.36
N TYR A 86 -1.66 12.51 0.30
CA TYR A 86 -1.08 13.35 1.34
C TYR A 86 -1.17 14.81 0.94
N GLU A 87 -1.50 15.71 1.86
CA GLU A 87 -1.49 17.15 1.70
C GLU A 87 -0.68 17.78 2.84
N ASN A 88 0.27 18.66 2.49
CA ASN A 88 0.94 19.46 3.49
C ASN A 88 0.01 20.60 3.93
N THR A 89 -0.75 20.36 5.00
CA THR A 89 -1.62 21.35 5.66
C THR A 89 -0.88 22.18 6.73
N THR A 90 0.43 21.97 6.89
CA THR A 90 1.26 22.74 7.83
C THR A 90 1.67 24.08 7.24
N ASP A 91 2.22 24.96 8.08
CA ASP A 91 2.75 26.26 7.66
C ASP A 91 4.21 26.19 7.15
N GLU A 92 4.84 25.01 7.23
CA GLU A 92 6.26 24.81 6.93
C GLU A 92 6.45 23.91 5.70
N PRO A 93 7.50 24.09 4.89
CA PRO A 93 7.79 23.18 3.79
C PRO A 93 8.23 21.80 4.27
N VAL A 94 7.66 20.76 3.69
CA VAL A 94 7.98 19.36 4.01
C VAL A 94 8.87 18.77 2.93
N THR A 95 10.06 18.28 3.29
CA THR A 95 10.96 17.56 2.37
C THR A 95 10.30 16.29 1.83
N HIS A 96 9.74 15.47 2.73
CA HIS A 96 8.99 14.26 2.40
C HIS A 96 8.11 13.85 3.58
N ALA A 97 7.04 13.11 3.31
CA ALA A 97 6.26 12.41 4.30
C ALA A 97 6.52 10.90 4.20
N ILE A 98 6.41 10.18 5.30
CA ILE A 98 6.31 8.72 5.34
C ILE A 98 4.93 8.42 5.88
N VAL A 99 4.17 7.64 5.11
CA VAL A 99 2.83 7.19 5.49
C VAL A 99 2.86 5.68 5.65
N TRP A 100 2.35 5.20 6.77
CA TRP A 100 2.19 3.79 7.06
C TRP A 100 0.73 3.38 6.92
N LEU A 101 0.50 2.20 6.35
CA LEU A 101 -0.75 1.47 6.46
C LEU A 101 -0.50 0.34 7.44
N GLU A 102 -1.25 0.35 8.54
CA GLU A 102 -1.11 -0.61 9.62
C GLU A 102 -2.36 -1.49 9.72
N VAL A 103 -2.16 -2.77 9.99
CA VAL A 103 -3.21 -3.73 10.34
C VAL A 103 -3.03 -4.10 11.79
N LEU A 104 -4.10 -3.98 12.56
CA LEU A 104 -4.12 -4.19 14.00
C LEU A 104 -5.01 -5.40 14.33
N ASP A 105 -4.58 -6.19 15.30
CA ASP A 105 -5.40 -7.25 15.88
C ASP A 105 -6.51 -6.69 16.80
N ALA A 106 -7.34 -7.58 17.36
CA ALA A 106 -8.41 -7.22 18.29
C ALA A 106 -7.93 -6.51 19.57
N ASP A 107 -6.67 -6.70 19.92
CA ASP A 107 -6.04 -6.14 21.11
C ASP A 107 -5.33 -4.80 20.80
N GLY A 108 -5.39 -4.34 19.54
CA GLY A 108 -4.79 -3.09 19.08
C GLY A 108 -3.29 -3.18 18.77
N ASN A 109 -2.72 -4.39 18.66
CA ASN A 109 -1.31 -4.54 18.29
C ASN A 109 -1.16 -4.53 16.78
N VAL A 110 -0.13 -3.84 16.28
CA VAL A 110 0.23 -3.87 14.86
C VAL A 110 0.76 -5.25 14.49
N VAL A 111 0.03 -5.97 13.66
CA VAL A 111 0.41 -7.28 13.14
C VAL A 111 0.96 -7.22 11.72
N GLY A 112 0.62 -6.19 10.96
CA GLY A 112 1.09 -5.97 9.60
C GLY A 112 1.28 -4.49 9.31
N SER A 113 2.35 -4.12 8.62
CA SER A 113 2.65 -2.72 8.32
C SER A 113 3.41 -2.59 7.01
N THR A 114 3.07 -1.55 6.24
CA THR A 114 3.81 -1.13 5.05
C THR A 114 3.92 0.39 5.04
N ALA A 115 5.10 0.89 4.73
CA ALA A 115 5.39 2.32 4.67
C ALA A 115 5.70 2.77 3.23
N GLN A 116 5.27 3.97 2.87
CA GLN A 116 5.68 4.63 1.64
C GLN A 116 6.20 6.04 1.93
N ARG A 117 7.35 6.36 1.35
CA ARG A 117 7.91 7.71 1.35
C ARG A 117 7.31 8.51 0.20
N LEU A 118 6.65 9.61 0.52
CA LEU A 118 6.03 10.56 -0.40
C LEU A 118 6.89 11.80 -0.49
N PHE A 119 7.35 12.13 -1.69
CA PHE A 119 8.16 13.31 -1.94
C PHE A 119 7.74 13.92 -3.28
N ASN A 120 8.02 15.21 -3.49
CA ASN A 120 7.79 15.84 -4.77
C ASN A 120 8.75 15.21 -5.82
N PRO A 121 8.27 14.66 -6.94
CA PRO A 121 9.13 14.03 -7.95
C PRO A 121 10.13 15.01 -8.58
N LEU A 122 9.89 16.32 -8.48
CA LEU A 122 10.82 17.36 -8.95
C LEU A 122 11.97 17.65 -7.96
N GLY A 123 11.99 17.01 -6.80
CA GLY A 123 13.04 17.15 -5.79
C GLY A 123 12.95 18.42 -4.94
N TYR A 124 11.88 19.21 -5.09
CA TYR A 124 11.59 20.37 -4.24
C TYR A 124 10.81 19.97 -3.00
N SER A 125 10.90 20.77 -1.95
CA SER A 125 10.06 20.62 -0.76
C SER A 125 8.59 20.86 -1.11
N MET A 126 7.71 20.10 -0.47
CA MET A 126 6.27 20.23 -0.55
C MET A 126 5.87 21.43 0.30
N TRP A 127 5.70 22.59 -0.34
CA TRP A 127 5.23 23.81 0.32
C TRP A 127 3.80 23.66 0.84
N PRO A 128 3.35 24.49 1.80
CA PRO A 128 1.97 24.51 2.27
C PRO A 128 0.94 24.48 1.13
N GLY A 129 -0.06 23.60 1.26
CA GLY A 129 -1.09 23.31 0.25
C GLY A 129 -0.66 22.39 -0.91
N THR A 130 0.59 21.94 -0.95
CA THR A 130 1.04 20.93 -1.92
C THR A 130 0.54 19.55 -1.52
N PHE A 131 0.17 18.73 -2.51
CA PHE A 131 -0.27 17.36 -2.27
C PHE A 131 0.45 16.34 -3.14
N HIS A 132 0.50 15.10 -2.66
CA HIS A 132 0.92 13.91 -3.39
C HIS A 132 -0.28 12.95 -3.44
N SER A 133 -0.71 12.53 -4.63
CA SER A 133 -1.87 11.66 -4.81
C SER A 133 -1.51 10.34 -5.51
N GLY A 134 -2.38 9.32 -5.37
CA GLY A 134 -2.26 8.05 -6.08
C GLY A 134 -1.18 7.12 -5.53
N ALA A 135 -0.71 7.37 -4.30
CA ALA A 135 0.17 6.44 -3.60
C ALA A 135 -0.64 5.23 -3.14
N LYS A 136 -0.10 4.03 -3.32
CA LYS A 136 -0.79 2.76 -3.04
C LYS A 136 0.01 1.97 -2.01
N LEU A 137 -0.60 1.78 -0.85
CA LEU A 137 -0.07 0.97 0.24
C LEU A 137 -0.75 -0.39 0.24
N ARG A 138 0.00 -1.42 0.64
CA ARG A 138 -0.49 -2.79 0.78
C ARG A 138 0.13 -3.43 2.02
N ALA A 139 -0.66 -3.67 3.06
CA ALA A 139 -0.22 -4.27 4.31
C ALA A 139 -0.81 -5.68 4.46
N PRO A 140 -0.01 -6.70 4.84
CA PRO A 140 -0.51 -8.05 5.07
C PRO A 140 -1.43 -8.06 6.29
N THR A 141 -2.52 -8.83 6.24
CA THR A 141 -3.40 -8.99 7.41
C THR A 141 -2.90 -10.04 8.38
N ASN A 142 -1.99 -10.93 7.97
CA ASN A 142 -1.53 -12.04 8.81
C ASN A 142 -2.69 -12.80 9.46
N ASP A 143 -3.75 -13.01 8.67
CA ASP A 143 -4.98 -13.69 9.04
C ASP A 143 -5.82 -13.07 10.17
N VAL A 144 -5.45 -11.91 10.73
CA VAL A 144 -6.27 -11.29 11.80
C VAL A 144 -7.65 -10.84 11.33
N HIS A 145 -7.83 -10.65 10.03
CA HIS A 145 -9.15 -10.43 9.42
C HIS A 145 -10.15 -11.58 9.62
N LEU A 146 -9.66 -12.75 10.04
CA LEU A 146 -10.48 -13.92 10.39
C LEU A 146 -10.72 -14.02 11.91
N ASP A 147 -10.15 -13.15 12.75
CA ASP A 147 -10.36 -13.18 14.20
C ASP A 147 -11.81 -12.75 14.51
N PRO A 148 -12.64 -13.61 15.13
CA PRO A 148 -14.03 -13.28 15.47
C PRO A 148 -14.16 -12.16 16.51
N ARG A 149 -13.08 -11.82 17.24
CA ARG A 149 -13.04 -10.65 18.13
C ARG A 149 -12.99 -9.33 17.37
N GLY A 150 -12.67 -9.38 16.07
CA GLY A 150 -12.50 -8.24 15.20
C GLY A 150 -11.03 -7.92 14.91
N TRP A 151 -10.84 -6.96 14.03
CA TRP A 151 -9.55 -6.45 13.61
C TRP A 151 -9.73 -5.02 13.14
N GLN A 152 -8.63 -4.28 12.98
CA GLN A 152 -8.68 -2.90 12.55
C GLN A 152 -7.56 -2.62 11.55
N TRP A 153 -7.67 -1.49 10.86
CA TRP A 153 -6.56 -0.93 10.11
C TRP A 153 -6.46 0.57 10.39
N GLY A 154 -5.28 1.14 10.20
CA GLY A 154 -5.01 2.53 10.50
C GLY A 154 -3.96 3.14 9.57
N ILE A 155 -3.88 4.46 9.65
CA ILE A 155 -2.86 5.26 8.99
C ILE A 155 -2.00 5.92 10.06
N ALA A 156 -0.69 5.88 9.88
CA ALA A 156 0.24 6.73 10.59
C ALA A 156 1.01 7.62 9.61
N CYS A 157 1.47 8.79 10.06
CA CYS A 157 2.18 9.74 9.22
C CYS A 157 3.32 10.41 9.99
N THR A 158 4.43 10.63 9.30
CA THR A 158 5.54 11.46 9.77
C THR A 158 6.08 12.25 8.59
N ALA A 159 6.06 13.57 8.69
CA ALA A 159 6.63 14.51 7.76
C ALA A 159 7.97 15.02 8.28
N LEU A 160 8.95 15.07 7.38
CA LEU A 160 10.22 15.74 7.63
C LEU A 160 10.16 17.17 7.08
N HIS A 161 10.16 18.15 7.95
CA HIS A 161 10.26 19.57 7.60
C HIS A 161 11.63 19.91 7.01
N ASP A 162 11.66 20.89 6.12
CA ASP A 162 12.87 21.42 5.50
C ASP A 162 13.28 22.71 6.18
N ASP A 163 14.42 22.70 6.86
CA ASP A 163 14.95 23.87 7.58
C ASP A 163 15.49 24.96 6.64
N ASP A 164 15.80 24.62 5.37
CA ASP A 164 16.30 25.56 4.36
C ASP A 164 15.70 25.27 2.97
N PRO A 165 14.39 25.53 2.79
CA PRO A 165 13.67 25.19 1.55
C PRO A 165 13.98 26.13 0.39
N GLY A 166 14.79 27.18 0.62
CA GLY A 166 14.96 28.28 -0.30
C GLY A 166 13.66 29.01 -0.61
N THR A 167 13.58 29.64 -1.79
CA THR A 167 12.36 30.33 -2.23
C THR A 167 11.47 29.36 -3.00
N LYS A 168 10.15 29.37 -2.71
CA LYS A 168 9.15 28.61 -3.46
C LYS A 168 9.27 28.91 -4.97
N PRO A 169 9.48 27.91 -5.84
CA PRO A 169 9.53 28.16 -7.26
C PRO A 169 8.14 28.59 -7.76
N VAL A 170 8.05 29.80 -8.32
CA VAL A 170 6.83 30.33 -8.92
C VAL A 170 7.01 30.35 -10.43
N LEU A 171 6.17 29.60 -11.15
CA LEU A 171 6.10 29.73 -12.61
C LEU A 171 5.31 30.99 -12.94
N ILE A 172 6.00 32.04 -13.38
CA ILE A 172 5.37 33.25 -13.90
C ILE A 172 5.15 33.02 -15.40
N ILE A 173 3.90 32.85 -15.81
CA ILE A 173 3.53 32.77 -17.22
C ILE A 173 3.32 34.20 -17.72
N GLY A 174 4.26 34.70 -18.53
CA GLY A 174 4.16 36.04 -19.13
C GLY A 174 3.05 36.11 -20.19
N PRO A 175 2.55 37.32 -20.50
CA PRO A 175 1.55 37.53 -21.54
C PRO A 175 2.05 37.11 -22.94
N GLU A 176 3.36 37.08 -23.19
CA GLU A 176 3.96 36.52 -24.40
C GLU A 176 3.84 34.98 -24.52
N ASP A 177 3.88 34.24 -23.40
CA ASP A 177 3.80 32.77 -23.39
C ASP A 177 2.37 32.27 -23.61
N GLN A 178 1.36 33.11 -23.35
CA GLN A 178 -0.04 32.79 -23.62
C GLN A 178 -0.36 32.72 -25.13
N ARG A 179 0.46 33.35 -25.99
CA ARG A 179 0.19 33.46 -27.44
C ARG A 179 0.61 32.24 -28.26
N VAL A 180 1.34 31.27 -27.69
CA VAL A 180 1.93 30.15 -28.45
C VAL A 180 1.03 28.90 -28.49
N ARG A 181 -0.15 28.92 -27.87
CA ARG A 181 -1.12 27.79 -27.96
C ARG A 181 -2.12 27.93 -29.11
N GLY A 182 -1.72 28.57 -30.21
CA GLY A 182 -2.34 28.35 -31.52
C GLY A 182 -1.71 27.12 -32.16
N PHE A 183 -2.50 26.05 -32.34
CA PHE A 183 -2.11 24.87 -33.11
C PHE A 183 -1.60 25.30 -34.51
N GLY A 184 -0.28 25.20 -34.77
CA GLY A 184 0.28 25.50 -36.08
C GLY A 184 1.80 25.64 -36.16
N SER A 185 2.46 24.58 -36.65
CA SER A 185 3.77 24.53 -37.32
C SER A 185 5.06 24.98 -36.58
N SER A 186 5.81 23.98 -36.13
CA SER A 186 7.26 23.75 -36.34
C SER A 186 8.21 24.93 -36.60
N THR A 187 9.05 25.25 -35.60
CA THR A 187 10.53 25.18 -35.68
C THR A 187 11.16 25.42 -34.29
N PRO A 188 12.22 24.69 -33.90
CA PRO A 188 12.84 24.86 -32.59
C PRO A 188 13.86 25.99 -32.63
N ARG A 189 13.63 27.07 -31.86
CA ARG A 189 14.64 28.12 -31.64
C ARG A 189 15.23 27.94 -30.24
N SER A 190 16.46 27.45 -30.22
CA SER A 190 17.31 27.36 -29.05
C SER A 190 17.50 28.73 -28.40
N THR A 191 17.12 28.89 -27.14
CA THR A 191 17.69 29.91 -26.26
C THR A 191 18.24 29.26 -24.98
N ARG A 192 19.47 29.69 -24.71
CA ARG A 192 20.44 29.18 -23.76
C ARG A 192 20.07 29.69 -22.37
N ASN A 193 19.69 28.80 -21.46
CA ASN A 193 19.36 29.17 -20.09
C ASN A 193 20.63 29.10 -19.22
N THR A 194 21.03 30.25 -18.67
CA THR A 194 22.20 30.39 -17.78
C THR A 194 21.86 29.90 -16.38
N SER A 195 22.52 28.82 -15.99
CA SER A 195 22.66 28.35 -14.62
C SER A 195 23.73 29.16 -13.87
N ARG A 196 23.48 29.53 -12.60
CA ARG A 196 24.45 29.50 -11.48
C ARG A 196 23.90 30.22 -10.25
N GLY A 197 23.89 29.50 -9.12
CA GLY A 197 23.75 30.11 -7.79
C GLY A 197 23.22 29.14 -6.73
N TYR A 198 23.91 28.04 -6.45
CA TYR A 198 23.68 27.26 -5.22
C TYR A 198 24.96 27.30 -4.39
N SER A 199 24.85 27.88 -3.19
CA SER A 199 25.82 27.73 -2.12
C SER A 199 25.15 26.93 -0.99
N ARG A 200 25.82 25.87 -0.53
CA ARG A 200 25.61 25.14 0.72
C ARG A 200 26.95 25.17 1.47
N PRO A 201 27.09 24.77 2.75
CA PRO A 201 26.10 24.16 3.66
C PRO A 201 26.12 24.69 5.12
N THR A 202 25.12 24.35 5.95
CA THR A 202 25.41 24.11 7.39
C THR A 202 24.41 23.19 8.11
N GLN A 203 24.99 22.16 8.74
CA GLN A 203 24.67 21.46 10.00
C GLN A 203 23.21 21.05 10.35
N ARG A 204 23.03 19.72 10.40
CA ARG A 204 21.90 19.02 11.06
C ARG A 204 21.92 19.18 12.58
N PRO A 205 20.78 19.47 13.22
CA PRO A 205 20.48 19.02 14.58
C PRO A 205 19.79 17.65 14.58
N ALA A 206 19.83 17.00 15.75
CA ALA A 206 19.27 15.68 16.02
C ALA A 206 17.73 15.67 15.97
N GLN A 207 17.15 14.59 15.42
CA GLN A 207 15.69 14.40 15.37
C GLN A 207 15.11 14.10 16.76
N PRO A 208 13.95 14.68 17.13
CA PRO A 208 13.17 14.23 18.28
C PRO A 208 12.34 12.99 17.93
N GLY A 209 12.10 12.15 18.95
CA GLY A 209 11.48 10.85 18.86
C GLY A 209 10.01 10.85 18.42
N TYR A 210 9.59 9.65 17.99
CA TYR A 210 8.24 9.31 17.55
C TYR A 210 7.20 9.60 18.64
N SER A 211 6.21 10.44 18.34
CA SER A 211 4.97 10.53 19.10
C SER A 211 3.95 9.57 18.47
N TYR A 212 3.68 8.46 19.16
CA TYR A 212 2.56 7.59 18.86
C TYR A 212 1.29 8.33 19.30
N TRP A 213 0.49 8.78 18.33
CA TRP A 213 -0.83 9.30 18.64
C TRP A 213 -1.76 8.13 18.88
N GLU A 214 -2.18 7.99 20.14
CA GLU A 214 -3.25 7.10 20.55
C GLU A 214 -4.49 7.46 19.71
N SER A 215 -4.87 6.57 18.79
CA SER A 215 -5.98 6.77 17.87
C SER A 215 -7.21 7.17 18.66
N GLN A 216 -7.66 8.43 18.50
CA GLN A 216 -9.00 8.84 18.91
C GLN A 216 -9.97 7.84 18.29
N GLY A 217 -10.70 7.13 19.16
CA GLY A 217 -11.34 5.86 18.88
C GLY A 217 -11.99 5.78 17.50
N VAL A 218 -11.38 4.97 16.64
CA VAL A 218 -12.09 4.38 15.50
C VAL A 218 -13.26 3.60 16.11
N GLN A 219 -14.47 4.00 15.76
CA GLN A 219 -15.66 3.29 16.21
C GLN A 219 -15.49 1.81 15.87
N ASN A 220 -15.58 0.95 16.89
CA ASN A 220 -15.66 -0.48 16.71
C ASN A 220 -16.90 -0.76 15.83
N TYR A 221 -16.70 -0.96 14.54
CA TYR A 221 -17.75 -1.45 13.65
C TYR A 221 -17.90 -2.94 13.96
N ARG A 222 -18.88 -3.25 14.80
CA ARG A 222 -19.45 -4.59 14.96
C ARG A 222 -20.40 -4.89 13.81
#